data_AF-A0A385EKS8-F1
#
_entry.id   AF-A0A385EKS8-F1
#
_cell.length_a   1.000
_cell.length_b   1.000
_cell.length_c   1.000
_cell.angle_alpha   90.00
_cell.angle_beta   90.00
_cell.angle_gamma   90.00
#
_symmetry.space_group_name_H-M   'P 1'
#
loop_
_entity.id
_entity.type
_entity.pdbx_description
1 polymer ?
#
loop_
_entity_poly.entity_id
_entity_poly.type
_entity_poly.pdbx_seq_one_letter_code
_entity_poly.pdbx_strand_id
1 'polypeptide(L)'
;MNEVKLNLYVISTDGNDVFGVYDSLYSATKDLFLYLKNEADKHYSNEMQIDTQIFDKITHLYGFLNNDITFEKMEHFLEIYNTIAPNVCSVEMIEVEQPEMVEAIDYIEKYGVKKYKDDFKNIRIKLIEDEINSVISTFKVSEIREMLKYLLSNEIKKMQNDYDSLEVLYYKCDYINELGKLQSNIEDNIDPVIVLKRFITTYNNEYERFCCKVKNIANH
;
A
#
# COMPACT_ATOMS: atom_id res chain seq x y z
N MET A 1 -11.73 -15.78 14.37
CA MET A 1 -10.89 -15.13 15.40
C MET A 1 -11.01 -13.63 15.16
N ASN A 2 -11.19 -12.81 16.19
CA ASN A 2 -11.14 -11.37 16.01
C ASN A 2 -9.70 -10.98 15.71
N GLU A 3 -9.45 -10.38 14.54
CA GLU A 3 -8.14 -9.82 14.18
C GLU A 3 -7.82 -8.69 15.15
N VAL A 4 -6.77 -8.86 15.94
CA VAL A 4 -6.25 -7.81 16.83
C VAL A 4 -5.45 -6.86 15.95
N LYS A 5 -5.92 -5.63 15.81
CA LYS A 5 -5.18 -4.55 15.16
C LYS A 5 -4.24 -3.87 16.15
N LEU A 6 -3.02 -3.57 15.71
CA LEU A 6 -2.00 -2.86 16.45
C LEU A 6 -1.57 -1.61 15.67
N ASN A 7 -1.13 -0.59 16.40
CA ASN A 7 -0.58 0.62 15.81
C ASN A 7 0.94 0.50 15.72
N LEU A 8 1.46 0.73 14.52
CA LEU A 8 2.87 1.04 14.29
C LEU A 8 3.03 2.55 14.10
N TYR A 9 4.11 3.08 14.65
CA TYR A 9 4.52 4.47 14.52
C TYR A 9 5.78 4.53 13.67
N VAL A 10 5.66 5.09 12.48
CA VAL A 10 6.77 5.23 11.55
C VAL A 10 7.34 6.64 11.65
N ILE A 11 8.62 6.74 11.97
CA ILE A 11 9.35 8.00 11.94
C ILE A 11 10.07 8.09 10.60
N SER A 12 9.76 9.13 9.84
CA SER A 12 10.37 9.39 8.53
C SER A 12 11.17 10.69 8.57
N THR A 13 12.24 10.75 7.79
CA THR A 13 13.02 11.98 7.58
C THR A 13 12.65 12.64 6.25
N ASP A 14 13.05 13.89 6.04
CA ASP A 14 12.74 14.69 4.83
C ASP A 14 13.15 14.03 3.50
N GLY A 15 14.08 13.07 3.52
CA GLY A 15 14.47 12.26 2.37
C GLY A 15 13.46 11.18 1.98
N ASN A 16 12.37 11.02 2.74
CA ASN A 16 11.49 9.84 2.76
C ASN A 16 12.19 8.55 3.24
N ASP A 17 13.36 8.67 3.87
CA ASP A 17 14.02 7.55 4.55
C ASP A 17 13.34 7.30 5.89
N VAL A 18 13.19 6.02 6.24
CA VAL A 18 12.62 5.60 7.52
C VAL A 18 13.72 5.68 8.58
N PHE A 19 13.51 6.53 9.58
CA PHE A 19 14.36 6.59 10.77
C PHE A 19 14.15 5.35 11.65
N GLY A 20 12.90 4.91 11.77
CA GLY A 20 12.55 3.67 12.47
C GLY A 20 11.05 3.42 12.50
N VAL A 21 10.68 2.17 12.77
CA VAL A 21 9.31 1.71 12.94
C VAL A 21 9.14 1.18 14.36
N TYR A 22 8.15 1.70 15.08
CA TYR A 22 8.00 1.45 16.50
C TYR A 22 6.59 0.96 16.84
N ASP A 23 6.49 0.04 17.78
CA ASP A 23 5.22 -0.38 18.40
C ASP A 23 4.81 0.54 19.57
N SER A 24 5.68 1.49 19.93
CA SER A 24 5.52 2.39 21.06
C SER A 24 6.10 3.76 20.76
N LEU A 25 5.30 4.80 20.96
CA LEU A 25 5.77 6.19 20.86
C LEU A 25 6.87 6.50 21.86
N TYR A 26 6.86 5.88 23.04
CA TYR A 26 7.93 6.07 24.03
C TYR A 26 9.30 5.63 23.48
N SER A 27 9.34 4.46 22.83
CA SER A 27 10.56 3.95 22.19
C SER A 27 11.04 4.91 21.09
N ALA A 28 10.12 5.38 20.25
CA ALA A 28 10.43 6.36 19.19
C ALA A 28 11.01 7.67 19.76
N THR A 29 10.37 8.24 20.80
CA THR A 29 10.83 9.47 21.47
C THR A 29 12.22 9.29 22.08
N LYS A 30 12.47 8.14 22.72
CA LYS A 30 13.76 7.84 23.33
C LYS A 30 14.87 7.77 22.29
N ASP A 31 14.66 7.08 21.17
CA ASP A 31 15.68 6.89 20.15
C ASP A 31 15.97 8.20 19.41
N LEU A 32 14.94 9.01 19.12
CA LEU A 32 15.12 10.36 18.57
C LEU A 32 15.91 11.25 19.54
N PHE A 33 15.55 11.27 20.83
CA PHE A 33 16.27 12.07 21.82
C PHE A 33 17.75 11.67 21.89
N LEU A 34 18.04 10.37 21.94
CA LEU A 34 19.40 9.85 21.99
C LEU A 34 20.19 10.21 20.73
N TYR A 35 19.56 10.07 19.55
CA TYR A 35 20.16 10.49 18.28
C TYR A 35 20.53 11.97 18.31
N LEU A 36 19.58 12.84 18.64
CA LEU A 36 19.83 14.30 18.70
C LEU A 36 20.90 14.66 19.72
N LYS A 37 20.89 14.04 20.90
CA LYS A 37 21.91 14.31 21.93
C LYS A 37 23.31 13.93 21.44
N ASN A 38 23.43 12.76 20.79
CA ASN A 38 24.68 12.31 20.22
C ASN A 38 25.17 13.24 19.10
N GLU A 39 24.27 13.72 18.24
CA GLU A 39 24.62 14.68 17.19
C GLU A 39 25.03 16.05 17.78
N ALA A 40 24.31 16.54 18.78
CA ALA A 40 24.65 17.78 19.46
C ALA A 40 26.04 17.69 20.12
N ASP A 41 26.36 16.59 20.80
CA ASP A 41 27.64 16.38 21.48
C ASP A 41 28.82 16.21 20.51
N LYS A 42 28.58 15.69 19.30
CA LYS A 42 29.60 15.62 18.25
C LYS A 42 29.92 17.00 17.66
N HIS A 43 28.92 17.87 17.54
CA HIS A 43 29.02 19.11 16.76
C HIS A 43 29.18 20.38 17.60
N TYR A 44 28.80 20.36 18.88
CA TYR A 44 28.82 21.53 19.75
C TYR A 44 29.47 21.22 21.10
N SER A 45 30.39 22.08 21.53
CA SER A 45 30.87 22.06 22.92
C SER A 45 29.75 22.48 23.88
N ASN A 46 29.86 22.11 25.16
CA ASN A 46 28.86 22.46 26.18
C ASN A 46 28.59 23.98 26.26
N GLU A 47 29.63 24.81 26.14
CA GLU A 47 29.52 26.28 26.13
C GLU A 47 28.73 26.77 24.90
N MET A 48 29.02 26.21 23.72
CA MET A 48 28.28 26.53 22.49
C MET A 48 26.81 26.08 22.56
N GLN A 49 26.50 24.96 23.22
CA GLN A 49 25.12 24.50 23.38
C GLN A 49 24.29 25.44 24.28
N ILE A 50 24.92 26.04 25.30
CA ILE A 50 24.28 27.03 26.19
C ILE A 50 24.05 28.34 25.42
N ASP A 51 25.07 28.84 24.73
CA ASP A 51 25.00 30.11 24.00
C ASP A 51 23.99 30.10 22.85
N THR A 52 23.71 28.93 22.27
CA THR A 52 22.80 28.75 21.12
C THR A 52 21.38 28.34 21.51
N GLN A 53 21.03 28.31 22.80
CA GLN A 53 19.74 27.80 23.32
C GLN A 53 19.43 26.34 22.94
N ILE A 54 20.39 25.60 22.39
CA ILE A 54 20.26 24.16 22.11
C ILE A 54 20.05 23.41 23.43
N PHE A 55 20.75 23.83 24.49
CA PHE A 55 20.64 23.23 25.83
C PHE A 55 19.21 23.30 26.40
N ASP A 56 18.54 24.45 26.27
CA ASP A 56 17.16 24.62 26.76
C ASP A 56 16.18 23.71 26.02
N LYS A 57 16.35 23.58 24.70
CA LYS A 57 15.52 22.70 23.87
C LYS A 57 15.78 21.23 24.18
N ILE A 58 17.02 20.81 24.34
CA ILE A 58 17.36 19.44 24.78
C ILE A 58 16.74 19.14 26.15
N THR A 59 16.81 20.08 27.08
CA THR A 59 16.20 19.93 28.41
C THR A 59 14.67 19.80 28.31
N HIS A 60 14.03 20.59 27.44
CA HIS A 60 12.60 20.49 27.19
C HIS A 60 12.22 19.12 26.60
N LEU A 61 12.96 18.65 25.60
CA LEU A 61 12.78 17.32 24.99
C LEU A 61 12.96 16.18 26.01
N TYR A 62 13.93 16.29 26.92
CA TYR A 62 14.11 15.32 28.00
C TYR A 62 12.89 15.23 28.92
N GLY A 63 12.17 16.35 29.11
CA GLY A 63 10.92 16.39 29.87
C GLY A 63 9.84 15.44 29.32
N PHE A 64 9.81 15.18 28.01
CA PHE A 64 8.86 14.24 27.41
C PHE A 64 9.12 12.80 27.88
N LEU A 65 10.38 12.40 28.05
CA LEU A 65 10.75 11.02 28.45
C LEU A 65 10.27 10.62 29.87
N ASN A 66 9.83 11.57 30.67
CA ASN A 66 9.31 11.32 32.02
C ASN A 66 7.78 11.19 32.06
N ASN A 67 7.10 11.24 30.91
CA ASN A 67 5.66 11.25 30.80
C ASN A 67 5.16 10.19 29.82
N ASP A 68 3.89 9.80 29.95
CA ASP A 68 3.22 9.01 28.92
C ASP A 68 3.14 9.83 27.62
N ILE A 69 3.64 9.24 26.53
CA ILE A 69 3.67 9.85 25.20
C ILE A 69 2.42 9.45 24.41
N THR A 70 1.55 10.41 24.19
CA THR A 70 0.45 10.31 23.22
C THR A 70 0.92 10.76 21.84
N PHE A 71 0.13 10.49 20.80
CA PHE A 71 0.45 10.92 19.45
C PHE A 71 0.60 12.45 19.34
N GLU A 72 -0.33 13.21 19.94
CA GLU A 72 -0.26 14.68 20.00
C GLU A 72 1.00 15.18 20.73
N LYS A 73 1.40 14.52 21.83
CA LYS A 73 2.66 14.85 22.52
C LYS A 73 3.88 14.52 21.65
N MET A 74 3.83 13.47 20.84
CA MET A 74 4.89 13.15 19.89
C MET A 74 5.00 14.22 18.80
N GLU A 75 3.89 14.73 18.29
CA GLU A 75 3.90 15.85 17.32
C GLU A 75 4.56 17.09 17.95
N HIS A 76 4.18 17.46 19.17
CA HIS A 76 4.81 18.58 19.87
C HIS A 76 6.30 18.34 20.20
N PHE A 77 6.68 17.11 20.55
CA PHE A 77 8.09 16.73 20.69
C PHE A 77 8.85 16.98 19.38
N LEU A 78 8.29 16.55 18.25
CA LEU A 78 8.91 16.71 16.92
C LEU A 78 9.01 18.17 16.50
N GLU A 79 8.03 19.02 16.84
CA GLU A 79 8.12 20.46 16.59
C GLU A 79 9.37 21.08 17.23
N ILE A 80 9.67 20.72 18.48
CA ILE A 80 10.86 21.23 19.18
C ILE A 80 12.12 20.56 18.61
N TYR A 81 12.11 19.24 18.45
CA TYR A 81 13.21 18.44 17.93
C TYR A 81 13.69 18.96 16.57
N ASN A 82 12.77 19.20 15.64
CA ASN A 82 13.04 19.62 14.27
C ASN A 82 13.68 21.02 14.18
N THR A 83 13.62 21.82 15.25
CA THR A 83 14.27 23.14 15.28
C THR A 83 15.78 23.08 15.54
N ILE A 84 16.29 21.93 15.96
CA ILE A 84 17.72 21.72 16.31
C ILE A 84 18.30 20.43 15.72
N ALA A 85 17.46 19.55 15.17
CA ALA A 85 17.90 18.32 14.54
C ALA A 85 18.56 18.56 13.17
N PRO A 86 19.50 17.68 12.77
CA PRO A 86 20.12 17.77 11.45
C PRO A 86 19.14 17.46 10.30
N ASN A 87 18.14 16.62 10.55
CA ASN A 87 17.08 16.26 9.61
C ASN A 87 15.72 16.51 10.26
N VAL A 88 14.77 17.06 9.51
CA VAL A 88 13.38 17.16 9.98
C VAL A 88 12.74 15.78 9.91
N CYS A 89 12.01 15.46 10.96
CA CYS A 89 11.36 14.17 11.17
C CYS A 89 9.84 14.37 11.28
N SER A 90 9.10 13.41 10.74
CA SER A 90 7.65 13.30 10.89
C SER A 90 7.27 11.95 11.48
N VAL A 91 6.09 11.88 12.09
CA VAL A 91 5.53 10.64 12.62
C VAL A 91 4.24 10.30 11.89
N GLU A 92 4.06 9.02 11.59
CA GLU A 92 2.84 8.51 11.02
C GLU A 92 2.37 7.25 11.76
N MET A 93 1.07 7.14 12.02
CA MET A 93 0.47 5.96 12.63
C MET A 93 -0.15 5.06 11.56
N ILE A 94 0.14 3.77 11.62
CA ILE A 94 -0.37 2.75 10.69
C ILE A 94 -1.01 1.62 11.52
N GLU A 95 -2.26 1.29 11.20
CA GLU A 95 -2.89 0.09 11.73
C GLU A 95 -2.47 -1.14 10.94
N VAL A 96 -1.96 -2.16 11.64
CA VAL A 96 -1.60 -3.45 11.08
C VAL A 96 -2.27 -4.57 11.86
N GLU A 97 -2.56 -5.67 11.18
CA GLU A 97 -3.01 -6.88 11.86
C GLU A 97 -1.82 -7.53 12.59
N GLN A 98 -2.03 -7.97 13.83
CA GLN A 98 -0.96 -8.55 14.66
C GLN A 98 -0.16 -9.66 13.95
N PRO A 99 -0.78 -10.60 13.19
CA PRO A 99 -0.03 -11.61 12.45
C PRO A 99 0.89 -11.05 11.35
N GLU A 100 0.54 -9.90 10.78
CA GLU A 100 1.28 -9.26 9.67
C GLU A 100 2.31 -8.23 10.17
N MET A 101 2.42 -8.01 11.49
CA MET A 101 3.20 -6.90 12.07
C MET A 101 4.70 -6.95 11.69
N VAL A 102 5.33 -8.13 11.77
CA VAL A 102 6.76 -8.29 11.45
C VAL A 102 7.01 -8.02 9.97
N GLU A 103 6.15 -8.55 9.09
CA GLU A 103 6.25 -8.34 7.65
C GLU A 103 6.03 -6.87 7.28
N ALA A 104 5.11 -6.19 7.95
CA ALA A 104 4.88 -4.76 7.76
C ALA A 104 6.08 -3.93 8.19
N ILE A 105 6.68 -4.21 9.35
CA ILE A 105 7.91 -3.54 9.82
C ILE A 105 9.03 -3.73 8.78
N ASP A 106 9.35 -4.98 8.42
CA ASP A 106 10.42 -5.28 7.46
C ASP A 106 10.19 -4.60 6.10
N TYR A 107 8.94 -4.55 5.64
CA TYR A 107 8.59 -3.89 4.38
C TYR A 107 8.77 -2.38 4.47
N ILE A 108 8.26 -1.75 5.53
CA ILE A 108 8.34 -0.30 5.74
C ILE A 108 9.80 0.13 5.88
N GLU A 109 10.60 -0.57 6.69
CA GLU A 109 12.03 -0.25 6.86
C GLU A 109 12.79 -0.34 5.53
N LYS A 110 12.47 -1.33 4.69
CA LYS A 110 13.18 -1.56 3.43
C LYS A 110 12.72 -0.65 2.29
N TYR A 111 11.43 -0.33 2.23
CA TYR A 111 10.81 0.30 1.05
C TYR A 111 10.11 1.62 1.34
N GLY A 112 9.95 1.99 2.61
CA GLY A 112 9.29 3.21 3.06
C GLY A 112 7.78 3.06 3.25
N VAL A 113 7.24 3.89 4.15
CA VAL A 113 5.82 3.90 4.52
C VAL A 113 4.88 4.20 3.36
N LYS A 114 5.28 5.10 2.46
CA LYS A 114 4.47 5.46 1.30
C LYS A 114 4.24 4.25 0.39
N LYS A 115 5.31 3.51 0.11
CA LYS A 115 5.24 2.32 -0.74
C LYS A 115 4.45 1.20 -0.07
N TYR A 116 4.59 1.02 1.25
CA TYR A 116 3.72 0.12 2.01
C TYR A 116 2.24 0.47 1.83
N LYS A 117 1.85 1.74 2.03
CA LYS A 117 0.45 2.18 1.86
C LYS A 117 -0.07 1.96 0.45
N ASP A 118 0.75 2.21 -0.56
CA ASP A 118 0.37 2.04 -1.95
C ASP A 118 0.19 0.57 -2.32
N ASP A 119 1.11 -0.30 -1.90
CA ASP A 119 1.13 -1.73 -2.25
C ASP A 119 0.10 -2.56 -1.47
N PHE A 120 -0.16 -2.19 -0.22
CA PHE A 120 -1.14 -2.86 0.65
C PHE A 120 -2.54 -2.23 0.55
N LYS A 121 -2.72 -1.25 -0.34
CA LYS A 121 -4.04 -0.72 -0.66
C LYS A 121 -4.90 -1.81 -1.28
N ASN A 122 -6.10 -2.00 -0.72
CA ASN A 122 -7.06 -2.93 -1.26
C ASN A 122 -7.84 -2.32 -2.45
N ILE A 123 -7.92 -3.04 -3.56
CA ILE A 123 -8.78 -2.74 -4.70
C ILE A 123 -9.93 -3.73 -4.72
N ARG A 124 -11.16 -3.20 -4.81
CA ARG A 124 -12.37 -4.00 -5.04
C ARG A 124 -12.65 -4.06 -6.53
N ILE A 125 -12.82 -5.27 -7.05
CA ILE A 125 -13.21 -5.52 -8.43
C ILE A 125 -14.59 -6.17 -8.47
N LYS A 126 -15.35 -5.87 -9.53
CA LYS A 126 -16.64 -6.50 -9.80
C LYS A 126 -16.59 -7.09 -11.21
N LEU A 127 -16.76 -8.41 -11.30
CA LEU A 127 -16.81 -9.16 -12.56
C LEU A 127 -18.23 -9.70 -12.76
N ILE A 128 -18.78 -9.50 -13.96
CA ILE A 128 -20.13 -9.94 -14.32
C ILE A 128 -20.06 -11.40 -14.79
N GLU A 129 -20.86 -12.27 -14.16
CA GLU A 129 -20.93 -13.68 -14.58
C GLU A 129 -22.09 -13.93 -15.54
N ASP A 130 -23.24 -13.29 -15.29
CA ASP A 130 -24.43 -13.32 -16.13
C ASP A 130 -25.33 -12.09 -15.92
N GLU A 131 -26.57 -12.13 -16.41
CA GLU A 131 -27.53 -11.02 -16.33
C GLU A 131 -27.82 -10.50 -14.93
N ILE A 132 -27.71 -11.37 -13.93
CA ILE A 132 -28.11 -11.08 -12.55
C ILE A 132 -26.99 -11.31 -11.55
N ASN A 133 -25.96 -12.07 -11.93
CA ASN A 133 -24.87 -12.48 -11.05
C ASN A 133 -23.58 -11.70 -11.35
N SER A 134 -22.92 -11.30 -10.26
CA SER A 134 -21.59 -10.71 -10.30
C SER A 134 -20.80 -11.10 -9.06
N VAL A 135 -19.51 -11.35 -9.25
CA VAL A 135 -18.60 -11.62 -8.14
C VAL A 135 -17.84 -10.35 -7.79
N ILE A 136 -17.82 -10.03 -6.50
CA ILE A 136 -16.99 -8.96 -5.94
C ILE A 136 -15.83 -9.61 -5.21
N SER A 137 -14.62 -9.18 -5.55
CA SER A 137 -13.40 -9.67 -4.93
C SER A 137 -12.52 -8.49 -4.54
N THR A 138 -11.71 -8.66 -3.49
CA THR A 138 -10.81 -7.63 -2.96
C THR A 138 -9.39 -8.16 -3.00
N PHE A 139 -8.46 -7.34 -3.49
CA PHE A 139 -7.05 -7.71 -3.65
C PHE A 139 -6.13 -6.59 -3.19
N LYS A 140 -4.96 -6.92 -2.63
CA LYS A 140 -3.90 -5.93 -2.40
C LYS A 140 -3.30 -5.52 -3.76
N VAL A 141 -2.85 -4.27 -3.89
CA VAL A 141 -2.24 -3.78 -5.15
C VAL A 141 -1.06 -4.65 -5.58
N SER A 142 -0.26 -5.12 -4.63
CA SER A 142 0.86 -6.03 -4.85
C SER A 142 0.47 -7.38 -5.48
N GLU A 143 -0.78 -7.83 -5.30
CA GLU A 143 -1.28 -9.12 -5.77
C GLU A 143 -1.89 -9.05 -7.19
N ILE A 144 -2.17 -7.84 -7.69
CA ILE A 144 -2.94 -7.62 -8.93
C ILE A 144 -2.32 -8.33 -10.11
N ARG A 145 -0.99 -8.37 -10.21
CA ARG A 145 -0.30 -8.98 -11.35
C ARG A 145 -0.55 -10.49 -11.41
N GLU A 146 -0.34 -11.20 -10.30
CA GLU A 146 -0.53 -12.65 -10.27
C GLU A 146 -2.00 -13.01 -10.40
N MET A 147 -2.89 -12.23 -9.77
CA MET A 147 -4.33 -12.35 -9.97
C MET A 147 -4.72 -12.17 -11.44
N LEU A 148 -4.19 -11.16 -12.15
CA LEU A 148 -4.50 -10.96 -13.57
C LEU A 148 -4.10 -12.14 -14.43
N LYS A 149 -2.89 -12.71 -14.21
CA LYS A 149 -2.44 -13.92 -14.90
C LYS A 149 -3.39 -15.09 -14.65
N TYR A 150 -3.83 -15.26 -13.40
CA TYR A 150 -4.78 -16.30 -13.03
C TYR A 150 -6.14 -16.11 -13.72
N LEU A 151 -6.71 -14.90 -13.69
CA LEU A 151 -7.99 -14.57 -14.31
C LEU A 151 -7.95 -14.78 -15.84
N LEU A 152 -6.90 -14.29 -16.51
CA LEU A 152 -6.72 -14.50 -17.95
C LEU A 152 -6.60 -15.99 -18.30
N SER A 153 -5.82 -16.74 -17.52
CA SER A 153 -5.65 -18.18 -17.75
C SER A 153 -6.96 -18.95 -17.58
N ASN A 154 -7.75 -18.61 -16.57
CA ASN A 154 -9.05 -19.22 -16.34
C ASN A 154 -10.03 -18.91 -17.47
N GLU A 155 -10.03 -17.68 -17.96
CA GLU A 155 -10.93 -17.26 -19.03
C GLU A 155 -10.60 -17.93 -20.36
N ILE A 156 -9.31 -18.08 -20.69
CA ILE A 156 -8.86 -18.84 -21.87
C ILE A 156 -9.27 -20.31 -21.74
N LYS A 157 -9.08 -20.94 -20.57
CA LYS A 157 -9.52 -22.32 -20.33
C LYS A 157 -11.03 -22.49 -20.47
N LYS A 158 -11.81 -21.55 -19.93
CA LYS A 158 -13.27 -21.55 -20.07
C LYS A 158 -13.66 -21.51 -21.54
N MET A 159 -13.05 -20.62 -22.32
CA MET A 159 -13.32 -20.55 -23.77
C MET A 159 -12.98 -21.86 -24.51
N GLN A 160 -11.89 -22.52 -24.15
CA GLN A 160 -11.51 -23.81 -24.76
C GLN A 160 -12.48 -24.95 -24.41
N ASN A 161 -13.15 -24.88 -23.26
CA ASN A 161 -14.08 -25.92 -22.82
C ASN A 161 -15.51 -25.69 -23.32
N ASP A 162 -15.93 -24.42 -23.41
CA ASP A 162 -17.33 -24.05 -23.64
C ASP A 162 -17.66 -23.82 -25.13
N TYR A 163 -16.64 -23.66 -25.99
CA TYR A 163 -16.82 -23.33 -27.42
C TYR A 163 -15.94 -24.19 -28.32
N ASP A 164 -16.47 -24.57 -29.48
CA ASP A 164 -15.65 -25.20 -30.52
C ASP A 164 -14.80 -24.17 -31.31
N SER A 165 -13.87 -24.66 -32.14
CA SER A 165 -12.95 -23.79 -32.88
C SER A 165 -13.64 -22.85 -33.87
N LEU A 166 -14.78 -23.24 -34.46
CA LEU A 166 -15.55 -22.39 -35.36
C LEU A 166 -16.32 -21.33 -34.57
N GLU A 167 -16.96 -21.71 -33.46
CA GLU A 167 -17.65 -20.78 -32.57
C GLU A 167 -16.69 -19.72 -32.01
N VAL A 168 -15.49 -20.14 -31.62
CA VAL A 168 -14.44 -19.21 -31.20
C VAL A 168 -14.08 -18.24 -32.32
N LEU A 169 -13.85 -18.74 -33.54
CA LEU A 169 -13.48 -17.91 -34.68
C LEU A 169 -14.58 -16.89 -35.04
N TYR A 170 -15.85 -17.30 -35.01
CA TYR A 170 -16.96 -16.45 -35.43
C TYR A 170 -17.47 -15.51 -34.34
N TYR A 171 -17.41 -15.91 -33.06
CA TYR A 171 -18.06 -15.17 -31.99
C TYR A 171 -17.12 -14.62 -30.93
N LYS A 172 -15.91 -15.17 -30.78
CA LYS A 172 -14.99 -14.81 -29.68
C LYS A 172 -13.64 -14.25 -30.15
N CYS A 173 -13.38 -14.20 -31.45
CA CYS A 173 -12.09 -13.77 -32.00
C CYS A 173 -11.62 -12.40 -31.47
N ASP A 174 -12.50 -11.39 -31.50
CA ASP A 174 -12.17 -10.06 -31.00
C ASP A 174 -11.85 -10.06 -29.50
N TYR A 175 -12.62 -10.81 -28.72
CA TYR A 175 -12.42 -10.93 -27.28
C TYR A 175 -11.08 -11.61 -26.95
N ILE A 176 -10.76 -12.72 -27.63
CA ILE A 176 -9.48 -13.41 -27.48
C ILE A 176 -8.31 -12.49 -27.84
N ASN A 177 -8.43 -11.73 -28.92
CA ASN A 177 -7.40 -10.77 -29.31
C ASN A 177 -7.17 -9.71 -28.22
N GLU A 178 -8.23 -9.22 -27.59
CA GLU A 178 -8.10 -8.30 -26.45
C GLU A 178 -7.46 -8.98 -25.23
N LEU A 179 -7.80 -10.24 -24.91
CA LEU A 179 -7.12 -10.98 -23.84
C LEU A 179 -5.63 -11.17 -24.13
N GLY A 180 -5.25 -11.45 -25.38
CA GLY A 180 -3.85 -11.56 -25.79
C GLY A 180 -3.08 -10.23 -25.64
N LYS A 181 -3.70 -9.10 -25.96
CA LYS A 181 -3.13 -7.77 -25.69
C LYS A 181 -2.94 -7.52 -24.20
N LEU A 182 -3.91 -7.92 -23.38
CA LEU A 182 -3.80 -7.78 -21.92
C LEU A 182 -2.65 -8.62 -21.36
N GLN A 183 -2.49 -9.86 -21.85
CA GLN A 183 -1.36 -10.70 -21.46
C GLN A 183 -0.02 -10.08 -21.87
N SER A 184 0.08 -9.57 -23.10
CA SER A 184 1.30 -8.87 -23.57
C SER A 184 1.63 -7.67 -22.67
N ASN A 185 0.63 -6.87 -22.28
CA ASN A 185 0.83 -5.74 -21.37
C ASN A 185 1.38 -6.17 -19.99
N ILE A 186 1.00 -7.36 -19.49
CA ILE A 186 1.55 -7.91 -18.23
C ILE A 186 3.01 -8.29 -18.41
N GLU A 187 3.35 -8.94 -19.53
CA GLU A 187 4.71 -9.36 -19.87
C GLU A 187 5.64 -8.14 -20.09
N ASP A 188 5.12 -7.08 -20.73
CA ASP A 188 5.80 -5.80 -20.98
C ASP A 188 5.91 -4.91 -19.72
N ASN A 189 5.51 -5.41 -18.55
CA ASN A 189 5.56 -4.69 -17.28
C ASN A 189 4.77 -3.36 -17.25
N ILE A 190 3.68 -3.27 -18.02
CA ILE A 190 2.74 -2.16 -17.87
C ILE A 190 2.13 -2.21 -16.46
N ASP A 191 1.82 -1.03 -15.90
CA ASP A 191 1.21 -0.88 -14.58
C ASP A 191 0.01 -1.86 -14.41
N PRO A 192 0.09 -2.80 -13.46
CA PRO A 192 -0.95 -3.80 -13.24
C PRO A 192 -2.33 -3.22 -12.98
N VAL A 193 -2.45 -2.03 -12.37
CA VAL A 193 -3.74 -1.38 -12.13
C VAL A 193 -4.37 -0.88 -13.43
N ILE A 194 -3.56 -0.39 -14.37
CA ILE A 194 -4.02 0.02 -15.69
C ILE A 194 -4.51 -1.20 -16.47
N VAL A 195 -3.74 -2.29 -16.45
CA VAL A 195 -4.12 -3.54 -17.10
C VAL A 195 -5.40 -4.11 -16.48
N LEU A 196 -5.52 -4.06 -15.15
CA LEU A 196 -6.71 -4.52 -14.43
C LEU A 196 -7.98 -3.78 -14.85
N LYS A 197 -7.92 -2.44 -14.95
CA LYS A 197 -9.07 -1.65 -15.41
C LYS A 197 -9.51 -2.08 -16.81
N ARG A 198 -8.55 -2.27 -17.71
CA ARG A 198 -8.84 -2.73 -19.08
C ARG A 198 -9.42 -4.15 -19.07
N PHE A 199 -8.85 -5.06 -18.29
CA PHE A 199 -9.38 -6.42 -18.14
C PHE A 199 -10.84 -6.41 -17.70
N ILE A 200 -11.17 -5.67 -16.63
CA ILE A 200 -12.54 -5.60 -16.10
C ILE A 200 -13.50 -5.08 -17.19
N THR A 201 -13.13 -4.02 -17.91
CA THR A 201 -13.95 -3.48 -19.00
C THR A 201 -14.12 -4.49 -20.14
N THR A 202 -13.04 -5.11 -20.61
CA THR A 202 -13.08 -6.09 -21.70
C THR A 202 -13.93 -7.30 -21.31
N TYR A 203 -13.72 -7.84 -20.11
CA TYR A 203 -14.46 -8.98 -19.56
C TYR A 203 -15.96 -8.64 -19.43
N ASN A 204 -16.30 -7.58 -18.68
CA ASN A 204 -17.71 -7.24 -18.43
C ASN A 204 -18.47 -6.92 -19.73
N ASN A 205 -17.85 -6.22 -20.69
CA ASN A 205 -18.48 -5.93 -21.98
C ASN A 205 -18.81 -7.20 -22.77
N GLU A 206 -17.96 -8.24 -22.71
CA GLU A 206 -18.21 -9.50 -23.40
C GLU A 206 -19.42 -10.24 -22.81
N TYR A 207 -19.48 -10.33 -21.48
CA TYR A 207 -20.57 -11.02 -20.79
C TYR A 207 -21.89 -10.24 -20.86
N GLU A 208 -21.87 -8.90 -20.83
CA GLU A 208 -23.05 -8.07 -21.09
C GLU A 208 -23.60 -8.25 -22.51
N ARG A 209 -22.73 -8.32 -23.53
CA ARG A 209 -23.15 -8.58 -24.92
C ARG A 209 -23.78 -9.95 -25.10
N PHE A 210 -23.27 -10.96 -24.40
CA PHE A 210 -23.85 -12.31 -24.42
C PHE A 210 -25.25 -12.34 -23.81
N CYS A 211 -25.43 -11.66 -22.68
CA CYS A 211 -26.73 -11.46 -22.04
C CYS A 211 -27.76 -10.83 -22.99
N CYS A 212 -27.39 -9.77 -23.71
CA CYS A 212 -28.28 -9.13 -24.68
C CYS A 212 -28.66 -10.03 -25.88
N LYS A 213 -27.81 -10.98 -26.30
CA LYS A 213 -28.13 -11.88 -27.42
C LYS A 213 -29.17 -12.94 -27.05
N VAL A 214 -29.18 -13.44 -25.81
CA VAL A 214 -30.19 -14.42 -25.34
C VAL A 214 -31.60 -13.83 -25.39
N LYS A 215 -31.75 -12.52 -25.10
CA LYS A 215 -33.05 -11.81 -25.18
C LYS A 215 -33.65 -11.74 -26.58
N ASN A 216 -32.83 -11.73 -27.63
CA ASN A 216 -33.34 -11.67 -29.01
C ASN A 216 -33.74 -13.03 -29.57
N ILE A 217 -33.27 -14.13 -28.96
CA ILE A 217 -33.62 -15.49 -29.36
C ILE A 217 -34.89 -15.96 -28.61
N ALA A 218 -35.10 -15.52 -27.37
CA ALA A 218 -36.30 -15.89 -26.58
C ALA A 218 -37.58 -15.13 -26.96
N ASN A 219 -37.49 -14.08 -27.80
CA ASN A 219 -38.62 -13.27 -28.28
C ASN A 219 -39.02 -13.57 -29.75
N HIS A 220 -38.51 -14.65 -30.32
CA HIS A 220 -38.88 -15.19 -31.63
C HIS A 220 -39.25 -16.67 -31.50
#